data_AF-A0A1F8TGM9-F1
#
_entry.id   AF-A0A1F8TGM9-F1
#
_cell.length_a   1.000
_cell.length_b   1.000
_cell.length_c   1.000
_cell.angle_alpha   90.00
_cell.angle_beta   90.00
_cell.angle_gamma   90.00
#
_symmetry.space_group_name_H-M   'P 1'
#
loop_
_entity.id
_entity.type
_entity.pdbx_description
1 polymer ?
#
loop_
_entity_poly.entity_id
_entity_poly.type
_entity_poly.pdbx_seq_one_letter_code
_entity_poly.pdbx_strand_id
1 'polypeptide(L)'
;MIVIYDQSEAFRGLVVGTSNKTEILLGYSTLYGDAACALNPLGDLYKTQLRQLARALGIPSAIVDKPPSADLWLGQTDEGELGFTYEQADQLLYLLVDQRYSPEDCIETGFAESFVKAVVERMRRNHFKRILPPIAKLSNRTIGYDFLYLRDWGT
;
A
#
# COMPACT_ATOMS: atom_id res chain seq x y z
N MET A 1 -15.32 -4.66 -1.85
CA MET A 1 -15.64 -3.55 -0.91
C MET A 1 -17.09 -3.62 -0.45
N ILE A 2 -18.08 -3.31 -1.29
CA ILE A 2 -19.51 -3.18 -0.91
C ILE A 2 -20.01 -4.35 -0.05
N VAL A 3 -19.82 -5.58 -0.52
CA VAL A 3 -20.29 -6.79 0.18
C VAL A 3 -19.65 -6.92 1.58
N ILE A 4 -18.35 -6.70 1.72
CA ILE A 4 -17.67 -6.88 3.01
C ILE A 4 -18.11 -5.79 4.01
N TYR A 5 -18.35 -4.57 3.53
CA TYR A 5 -18.89 -3.48 4.37
C TYR A 5 -20.34 -3.75 4.78
N ASP A 6 -21.19 -4.24 3.88
CA ASP A 6 -22.56 -4.66 4.20
C ASP A 6 -22.56 -5.74 5.31
N GLN A 7 -21.74 -6.79 5.14
CA GLN A 7 -21.63 -7.86 6.13
C GLN A 7 -21.04 -7.41 7.46
N SER A 8 -20.17 -6.38 7.45
CA SER A 8 -19.57 -5.86 8.67
C SER A 8 -20.62 -5.30 9.63
N GLU A 9 -21.69 -4.69 9.13
CA GLU A 9 -22.76 -4.20 9.99
C GLU A 9 -23.58 -5.36 10.59
N ALA A 10 -23.97 -6.33 9.76
CA ALA A 10 -24.68 -7.51 10.28
C ALA A 10 -23.87 -8.24 11.37
N PHE A 11 -22.54 -8.27 11.23
CA PHE A 11 -21.62 -8.87 12.19
C PHE A 11 -21.29 -7.96 13.38
N ARG A 12 -21.66 -6.68 13.35
CA ARG A 12 -21.16 -5.64 14.27
C ARG A 12 -19.63 -5.61 14.35
N GLY A 13 -18.99 -5.81 13.20
CA GLY A 13 -17.55 -5.89 13.03
C GLY A 13 -16.95 -4.72 12.26
N LEU A 14 -15.63 -4.77 12.09
CA LEU A 14 -14.87 -3.80 11.30
C LEU A 14 -14.20 -4.52 10.13
N VAL A 15 -14.19 -3.87 8.96
CA VAL A 15 -13.52 -4.41 7.77
C VAL A 15 -12.00 -4.31 7.95
N VAL A 16 -11.32 -5.46 7.86
CA VAL A 16 -9.86 -5.56 7.92
C VAL A 16 -9.28 -5.57 6.50
N GLY A 17 -8.39 -4.62 6.21
CA GLY A 17 -7.69 -4.50 4.93
C GLY A 17 -6.49 -5.43 4.83
N THR A 18 -6.05 -5.67 3.59
CA THR A 18 -4.95 -6.60 3.29
C THR A 18 -3.85 -5.99 2.41
N SER A 19 -3.97 -4.71 2.03
CA SER A 19 -2.96 -4.05 1.21
C SER A 19 -1.66 -3.91 1.99
N ASN A 20 -0.53 -4.29 1.38
CA ASN A 20 0.79 -4.12 1.99
C ASN A 20 1.43 -2.77 1.63
N LYS A 21 2.51 -2.41 2.32
CA LYS A 21 3.24 -1.14 2.15
C LYS A 21 3.68 -0.93 0.71
N THR A 22 4.13 -1.99 0.02
CA THR A 22 4.57 -1.94 -1.37
C THR A 22 3.43 -1.53 -2.31
N GLU A 23 2.28 -2.21 -2.22
CA GLU A 23 1.09 -1.89 -3.01
C GLU A 23 0.61 -0.46 -2.74
N ILE A 24 0.58 -0.07 -1.47
CA ILE A 24 0.17 1.27 -1.03
C ILE A 24 1.09 2.35 -1.63
N LEU A 25 2.42 2.17 -1.55
CA LEU A 25 3.40 3.13 -2.09
C LEU A 25 3.35 3.22 -3.62
N LEU A 26 3.21 2.09 -4.31
CA LEU A 26 3.11 2.04 -5.77
C LEU A 26 1.71 2.41 -6.30
N GLY A 27 0.72 2.52 -5.40
CA GLY A 27 -0.68 2.73 -5.78
C GLY A 27 -1.28 1.57 -6.55
N TYR A 28 -0.78 0.36 -6.32
CA TYR A 28 -1.27 -0.88 -6.92
C TYR A 28 -2.51 -1.38 -6.19
N SER A 29 -3.55 -0.57 -6.23
CA SER A 29 -4.84 -0.80 -5.57
C SER A 29 -5.93 -0.03 -6.28
N THR A 30 -7.17 -0.47 -6.11
CA THR A 30 -8.36 0.30 -6.50
C THR A 30 -8.75 1.19 -5.32
N LEU A 31 -8.72 2.51 -5.52
CA LEU A 31 -9.22 3.46 -4.53
C LEU A 31 -10.71 3.19 -4.29
N TYR A 32 -11.11 3.06 -3.02
CA TYR A 32 -12.45 2.63 -2.60
C TYR A 32 -12.83 1.19 -3.00
N GLY A 33 -11.89 0.42 -3.52
CA GLY A 33 -12.01 -1.02 -3.79
C GLY A 33 -11.37 -1.82 -2.67
N ASP A 34 -10.31 -2.55 -3.00
CA ASP A 34 -9.49 -3.33 -2.06
C ASP A 34 -8.79 -2.47 -1.01
N ALA A 35 -8.49 -1.20 -1.33
CA ALA A 35 -7.88 -0.27 -0.37
C ALA A 35 -8.84 0.19 0.75
N ALA A 36 -10.15 0.01 0.60
CA ALA A 36 -11.13 0.45 1.59
C ALA A 36 -11.22 -0.53 2.76
N CYS A 37 -10.85 -0.05 3.95
CA CYS A 37 -10.97 -0.80 5.19
C CYS A 37 -11.11 0.14 6.39
N ALA A 38 -11.46 -0.42 7.55
CA ALA A 38 -11.46 0.29 8.83
C ALA A 38 -10.10 0.17 9.54
N LEU A 39 -9.42 -0.96 9.39
CA LEU A 39 -8.08 -1.22 9.94
C LEU A 39 -7.27 -2.04 8.93
N ASN A 40 -6.01 -1.68 8.69
CA ASN A 40 -5.10 -2.49 7.87
C ASN A 40 -3.84 -2.85 8.66
N PRO A 41 -3.73 -4.08 9.21
CA PRO A 41 -2.58 -4.50 9.99
C PRO A 41 -1.33 -4.77 9.14
N LEU A 42 -1.48 -4.91 7.82
CA LEU A 42 -0.39 -5.23 6.89
C LEU A 42 0.17 -3.99 6.18
N GLY A 43 -0.46 -2.83 6.38
CA GLY A 43 -0.17 -1.61 5.62
C GLY A 43 1.25 -1.05 5.79
N ASP A 44 1.98 -1.47 6.81
CA ASP A 44 3.37 -1.08 7.06
C ASP A 44 4.38 -2.22 6.87
N LEU A 45 3.97 -3.34 6.27
CA LEU A 45 4.86 -4.43 5.86
C LEU A 45 5.10 -4.35 4.34
N TYR A 46 6.37 -4.43 3.93
CA TYR A 46 6.72 -4.66 2.52
C TYR A 46 6.28 -6.05 2.06
N LYS A 47 6.11 -6.27 0.75
CA LYS A 47 5.65 -7.56 0.20
C LYS A 47 6.58 -8.72 0.60
N THR A 48 7.88 -8.48 0.56
CA THR A 48 8.92 -9.42 1.00
C THR A 48 8.81 -9.75 2.49
N GLN A 49 8.59 -8.74 3.34
CA GLN A 49 8.36 -8.92 4.77
C GLN A 49 7.04 -9.68 5.05
N LEU A 50 5.98 -9.40 4.28
CA LEU A 50 4.72 -10.12 4.36
C LEU A 50 4.90 -11.61 4.03
N ARG A 51 5.69 -11.94 3.00
CA ARG A 51 6.03 -13.34 2.67
C ARG A 51 6.79 -14.02 3.83
N GLN A 52 7.74 -13.32 4.45
CA GLN A 52 8.47 -13.84 5.61
C GLN A 52 7.53 -14.10 6.80
N LEU A 53 6.64 -13.15 7.10
CA LEU A 53 5.63 -13.29 8.16
C LEU A 53 4.68 -14.46 7.87
N ALA A 54 4.23 -14.62 6.63
CA ALA A 54 3.37 -15.72 6.23
C ALA A 54 4.04 -17.09 6.47
N ARG A 55 5.32 -17.23 6.15
CA ARG A 55 6.09 -18.45 6.46
C ARG A 55 6.19 -18.69 7.96
N ALA A 56 6.48 -17.64 8.73
CA ALA A 56 6.59 -17.72 10.19
C ALA A 56 5.27 -18.15 10.86
N LEU A 57 4.13 -17.77 10.28
CA LEU A 57 2.78 -18.17 10.74
C LEU A 57 2.34 -19.55 10.23
N GLY A 58 3.17 -20.25 9.44
CA GLY A 58 2.85 -21.57 8.91
C GLY A 58 1.84 -21.57 7.75
N ILE A 59 1.70 -20.45 7.02
CA ILE A 59 0.85 -20.41 5.82
C ILE A 59 1.41 -21.40 4.78
N PRO A 60 0.55 -22.21 4.12
CA PRO A 60 0.99 -23.20 3.13
C PRO A 60 1.87 -22.59 2.02
N SER A 61 2.93 -23.29 1.64
CA SER A 61 3.85 -22.89 0.56
C SER A 61 3.12 -22.65 -0.76
N ALA A 62 2.09 -23.44 -1.07
CA ALA A 62 1.26 -23.25 -2.26
C ALA A 62 0.56 -21.88 -2.33
N ILE A 63 0.37 -21.20 -1.19
CA ILE A 63 -0.16 -19.83 -1.12
C ILE A 63 1.00 -18.82 -1.15
N VAL A 64 2.04 -19.04 -0.35
CA VAL A 64 3.17 -18.09 -0.21
C VAL A 64 3.99 -17.96 -1.49
N ASP A 65 4.21 -19.08 -2.18
CA ASP A 65 5.04 -19.16 -3.38
C ASP A 65 4.24 -18.91 -4.67
N LYS A 66 2.92 -18.72 -4.57
CA LYS A 66 2.08 -18.35 -5.73
C LYS A 66 2.56 -16.99 -6.27
N PRO A 67 2.81 -16.85 -7.59
CA PRO A 67 3.11 -15.56 -8.19
C PRO A 67 2.04 -14.52 -7.85
N PRO A 68 2.41 -13.31 -7.42
CA PRO A 68 1.46 -12.25 -7.12
C PRO A 68 0.61 -11.90 -8.35
N SER A 69 -0.69 -11.83 -8.14
CA SER A 69 -1.67 -11.46 -9.16
C SER A 69 -2.86 -10.83 -8.45
N ALA A 70 -3.34 -9.69 -8.97
CA ALA A 70 -4.62 -9.11 -8.58
C ALA A 70 -5.83 -9.96 -9.04
N ASP A 71 -5.61 -10.95 -9.93
CA ASP A 71 -6.60 -11.92 -10.43
C ASP A 71 -7.89 -11.26 -10.98
N LEU A 72 -7.76 -10.07 -11.56
CA LEU A 72 -8.83 -9.30 -12.19
C LEU A 72 -9.19 -9.83 -13.58
N TRP A 73 -8.24 -10.46 -14.27
CA TRP A 73 -8.45 -11.15 -15.54
C TRP A 73 -7.45 -12.30 -15.74
N LEU A 74 -7.78 -13.21 -16.66
CA LEU A 74 -6.99 -14.41 -16.93
C LEU A 74 -5.57 -14.05 -17.39
N GLY A 75 -4.56 -14.61 -16.71
CA GLY A 75 -3.15 -14.42 -17.04
C GLY A 75 -2.50 -13.14 -16.49
N GLN A 76 -3.21 -12.38 -15.65
CA GLN A 76 -2.65 -11.21 -14.98
C GLN A 76 -1.51 -11.61 -14.02
N THR A 77 -0.40 -10.88 -14.05
CA THR A 77 0.66 -10.96 -13.04
C THR A 77 1.09 -9.55 -12.64
N ASP A 78 1.29 -9.34 -11.34
CA ASP A 78 1.63 -8.00 -10.83
C ASP A 78 2.99 -7.54 -11.39
N GLU A 79 3.97 -8.44 -11.44
CA GLU A 79 5.32 -8.13 -11.95
C GLU A 79 5.32 -7.82 -13.46
N GLY A 80 4.42 -8.44 -14.22
CA GLY A 80 4.22 -8.12 -15.63
C GLY A 80 3.66 -6.70 -15.85
N GLU A 81 2.77 -6.24 -14.97
CA GLU A 81 2.22 -4.88 -15.02
C GLU A 81 3.14 -3.81 -14.41
N LEU A 82 3.89 -4.19 -13.38
CA LEU A 82 4.85 -3.31 -12.72
C LEU A 82 6.10 -3.13 -13.57
N GLY A 83 6.51 -4.16 -14.32
CA GLY A 83 7.76 -4.18 -15.08
C GLY A 83 9.00 -4.45 -14.22
N PHE A 84 8.79 -4.90 -12.99
CA PHE A 84 9.84 -5.20 -12.00
C PHE A 84 9.31 -6.16 -10.92
N THR A 85 10.23 -6.83 -10.23
CA THR A 85 9.90 -7.75 -9.14
C THR A 85 9.57 -7.01 -7.85
N TYR A 86 8.80 -7.66 -6.97
CA TYR A 86 8.55 -7.11 -5.63
C TYR A 86 9.83 -6.99 -4.80
N GLU A 87 10.76 -7.94 -4.96
CA GLU A 87 12.06 -7.90 -4.28
C GLU A 87 12.85 -6.63 -4.63
N GLN A 88 12.93 -6.28 -5.92
CA GLN A 88 13.61 -5.06 -6.37
C GLN A 88 12.87 -3.79 -5.93
N ALA A 89 11.54 -3.80 -6.03
CA ALA A 89 10.71 -2.68 -5.61
C ALA A 89 10.88 -2.40 -4.11
N ASP A 90 10.80 -3.43 -3.27
CA ASP A 90 10.90 -3.31 -1.82
C ASP A 90 12.26 -2.76 -1.38
N GLN A 91 13.35 -3.23 -1.99
CA GLN A 91 14.69 -2.71 -1.70
C GLN A 91 14.79 -1.21 -2.00
N LEU A 92 14.34 -0.78 -3.18
CA LEU A 92 14.36 0.63 -3.57
C LEU A 92 13.42 1.47 -2.69
N LEU A 93 12.20 0.99 -2.44
CA LEU A 93 11.23 1.70 -1.62
C LEU A 93 11.70 1.86 -0.17
N TYR A 94 12.38 0.87 0.39
CA TYR A 94 12.98 0.96 1.72
C TYR A 94 14.05 2.07 1.79
N LEU A 95 14.92 2.16 0.78
CA LEU A 95 15.92 3.24 0.72
C LEU A 95 15.26 4.62 0.59
N LEU A 96 14.29 4.76 -0.31
CA LEU A 96 13.60 6.03 -0.55
C LEU A 96 12.76 6.49 0.65
N VAL A 97 12.02 5.58 1.28
CA VAL A 97 11.01 5.92 2.30
C VAL A 97 11.58 5.88 3.71
N ASP A 98 12.17 4.75 4.11
CA ASP A 98 12.62 4.53 5.48
C ASP A 98 14.02 5.10 5.72
N GLN A 99 14.94 4.92 4.76
CA GLN A 99 16.29 5.50 4.85
C GLN A 99 16.39 6.94 4.33
N ARG A 100 15.33 7.44 3.67
CA ARG A 100 15.22 8.81 3.13
C ARG A 100 16.32 9.17 2.12
N TYR A 101 16.77 8.20 1.33
CA TYR A 101 17.71 8.43 0.25
C TYR A 101 17.06 9.28 -0.83
N SER A 102 17.84 10.13 -1.49
CA SER A 102 17.40 10.78 -2.72
C SER A 102 17.34 9.75 -3.87
N PRO A 103 16.58 10.02 -4.94
CA PRO A 103 16.64 9.22 -6.15
C PRO A 103 18.07 9.09 -6.70
N GLU A 104 18.88 10.13 -6.59
CA GLU A 104 20.27 10.18 -7.00
C GLU A 104 21.13 9.21 -6.17
N ASP A 105 21.00 9.22 -4.85
CA ASP A 105 21.71 8.28 -3.97
C ASP A 105 21.34 6.83 -4.32
N CYS A 106 20.07 6.56 -4.62
CA CYS A 106 19.64 5.22 -5.02
C CYS A 106 20.31 4.76 -6.34
N ILE A 107 20.49 5.67 -7.30
CA ILE A 107 21.22 5.36 -8.53
C ILE A 107 22.69 5.06 -8.23
N GLU A 108 23.33 5.85 -7.37
CA GLU A 108 24.72 5.63 -6.94
C GLU A 108 24.91 4.28 -6.23
N THR A 109 23.90 3.81 -5.49
CA THR A 109 23.94 2.46 -4.87
C THR A 109 23.81 1.31 -5.87
N GLY A 110 23.57 1.59 -7.15
CA GLY A 110 23.59 0.61 -8.24
C GLY A 110 22.24 0.28 -8.86
N PHE A 111 21.16 0.97 -8.50
CA PHE A 111 19.87 0.83 -9.19
C PHE A 111 19.92 1.52 -10.56
N ALA A 112 19.29 0.91 -11.58
CA ALA A 112 19.18 1.52 -12.89
C ALA A 112 18.36 2.82 -12.83
N GLU A 113 18.87 3.90 -13.42
CA GLU A 113 18.21 5.22 -13.43
C GLU A 113 16.77 5.16 -13.97
N SER A 114 16.54 4.38 -15.04
CA SER A 114 15.21 4.20 -15.62
C SER A 114 14.22 3.56 -14.63
N PHE A 115 14.68 2.57 -13.85
CA PHE A 115 13.88 1.89 -12.84
C PHE A 115 13.56 2.82 -11.67
N VAL A 116 14.56 3.55 -11.14
CA VAL A 116 14.36 4.52 -10.04
C VAL A 116 13.34 5.58 -10.45
N LYS A 117 13.50 6.18 -11.64
CA LYS A 117 12.56 7.18 -12.17
C LYS A 117 11.15 6.62 -12.33
N ALA A 118 11.00 5.40 -12.84
CA ALA A 118 9.70 4.77 -13.02
C ALA A 118 8.97 4.55 -11.67
N VAL A 119 9.68 4.05 -10.66
CA VAL A 119 9.11 3.82 -9.32
C VAL A 119 8.74 5.15 -8.64
N VAL A 120 9.64 6.14 -8.65
CA VAL A 120 9.40 7.46 -8.05
C VAL A 120 8.20 8.14 -8.71
N GLU A 121 8.13 8.14 -10.04
CA GLU A 121 7.01 8.74 -10.76
C GLU A 121 5.70 8.01 -10.46
N ARG A 122 5.71 6.67 -10.36
CA ARG A 122 4.54 5.89 -9.98
C ARG A 122 4.07 6.19 -8.57
N MET A 123 4.99 6.32 -7.61
CA MET A 123 4.68 6.72 -6.24
C MET A 123 4.04 8.11 -6.18
N ARG A 124 4.56 9.05 -6.97
CA ARG A 124 4.07 10.44 -7.05
C ARG A 124 2.69 10.50 -7.67
N ARG A 125 2.49 9.87 -8.84
CA ARG A 125 1.21 9.87 -9.56
C ARG A 125 0.08 9.24 -8.76
N ASN A 126 0.39 8.25 -7.92
CA ASN A 126 -0.61 7.57 -7.09
C ASN A 126 -0.67 8.09 -5.64
N HIS A 127 0.00 9.19 -5.30
CA HIS A 127 -0.02 9.75 -3.95
C HIS A 127 -1.45 10.04 -3.45
N PHE A 128 -2.34 10.45 -4.37
CA PHE A 128 -3.75 10.73 -4.05
C PHE A 128 -4.50 9.54 -3.44
N LYS A 129 -4.06 8.30 -3.69
CA LYS A 129 -4.70 7.09 -3.13
C LYS A 129 -4.40 6.88 -1.63
N ARG A 130 -3.42 7.60 -1.08
CA ARG A 130 -2.95 7.46 0.32
C ARG A 130 -3.37 8.60 1.23
N ILE A 131 -4.14 9.55 0.71
CA ILE A 131 -4.60 10.73 1.44
C ILE A 131 -6.12 10.81 1.40
N LEU A 132 -6.68 11.55 2.35
CA LEU A 132 -8.08 11.92 2.32
C LEU A 132 -8.37 12.84 1.11
N PRO A 133 -9.61 12.85 0.60
CA PRO A 133 -9.99 13.80 -0.44
C PRO A 133 -9.71 15.23 0.01
N PRO A 134 -9.19 16.10 -0.87
CA PRO A 134 -8.91 17.49 -0.51
C PRO A 134 -10.21 18.22 -0.17
N ILE A 135 -10.17 18.98 0.92
CA ILE A 135 -11.31 19.77 1.42
C ILE A 135 -10.96 21.26 1.29
N ALA A 136 -11.84 22.04 0.66
CA ALA A 136 -11.71 23.49 0.62
C ALA A 136 -11.92 24.06 2.02
N LYS A 137 -10.85 24.62 2.60
CA LYS A 137 -10.85 25.13 3.98
C LYS A 137 -11.61 26.45 4.09
N LEU A 138 -12.63 26.46 4.96
CA LEU A 138 -13.41 27.66 5.31
C LEU A 138 -13.29 28.03 6.80
N SER A 139 -13.14 27.03 7.67
CA SER A 139 -13.03 27.19 9.13
C SER A 139 -11.58 27.10 9.61
N ASN A 140 -11.36 27.40 10.89
CA ASN A 140 -10.02 27.34 11.50
C ASN A 140 -9.47 25.90 11.61
N ARG A 141 -10.33 24.88 11.78
CA ARG A 141 -9.95 23.46 11.91
C ARG A 141 -10.64 22.61 10.82
N THR A 142 -9.85 22.03 9.92
CA THR A 142 -10.30 21.14 8.84
C THR A 142 -9.99 19.68 9.17
N ILE A 143 -10.94 18.78 8.94
CA ILE A 143 -10.75 17.32 9.11
C ILE A 143 -9.60 16.84 8.21
N GLY A 144 -8.72 16.00 8.76
CA GLY A 144 -7.61 15.39 8.03
C GLY A 144 -6.35 16.25 7.88
N TYR A 145 -6.44 17.57 8.02
CA TYR A 145 -5.29 18.48 7.97
C TYR A 145 -4.97 19.08 9.34
N ASP A 146 -5.96 19.74 9.96
CA ASP A 146 -5.82 20.41 11.25
C ASP A 146 -6.38 19.58 12.42
N PHE A 147 -7.27 18.62 12.12
CA PHE A 147 -7.92 17.75 13.10
C PHE A 147 -7.46 16.30 12.90
N LEU A 148 -6.33 15.95 13.50
CA LEU A 148 -5.68 14.63 13.42
C LEU A 148 -5.82 13.78 14.70
N TYR A 149 -6.64 14.21 15.66
CA TYR A 149 -6.70 13.61 16.97
C TYR A 149 -7.57 12.36 16.99
N LEU A 150 -6.99 11.23 17.42
CA LEU A 150 -7.67 9.93 17.51
C LEU A 150 -8.82 9.89 18.53
N ARG A 151 -8.87 10.82 19.51
CA ARG A 151 -9.84 10.79 20.63
C ARG A 151 -10.25 12.17 21.17
N ASP A 152 -10.37 13.19 20.35
CA ASP A 152 -10.81 14.53 20.81
C ASP A 152 -12.36 14.66 20.83
N TRP A 153 -13.03 13.67 21.42
CA TRP A 153 -14.50 13.61 21.54
C TRP A 153 -15.02 13.93 22.95
N GLY A 154 -14.16 14.44 23.84
CA GLY A 154 -14.59 14.97 25.14
C GLY A 154 -15.20 13.94 26.09
N THR A 155 -14.45 12.88 26.42
CA THR A 155 -14.63 12.15 27.69
C THR A 155 -13.78 12.76 28.78
#